data_AF-A0A1R0WBG0-F1
#
_entry.id   AF-A0A1R0WBG0-F1
#
_cell.length_a   1.000
_cell.length_b   1.000
_cell.length_c   1.000
_cell.angle_alpha   90.00
_cell.angle_beta   90.00
_cell.angle_gamma   90.00
#
_symmetry.space_group_name_H-M   'P 1'
#
loop_
_entity.id
_entity.type
_entity.pdbx_description
1 polymer ?
#
loop_
_entity_poly.entity_id
_entity_poly.type
_entity_poly.pdbx_seq_one_letter_code
_entity_poly.pdbx_strand_id
1 'polypeptide(L)'
;MRMVVDYYPEHWERSMWEQDARLMRDTGVLLIRVAEFAWSRLEPEEGRYASGWLFEVEYTRYQSLLTLKLIIALFTPQNLKVWWEC
;
A
#
# COMPACT_ATOMS: atom_id res chain seq x y z
N MET A 1 2.22 22.74 3.59
CA MET A 1 2.81 21.87 2.56
C MET A 1 2.35 20.44 2.85
N ARG A 2 1.84 19.68 1.86
CA ARG A 2 1.45 18.28 2.05
C ARG A 2 2.46 17.41 1.31
N MET A 3 3.09 16.46 2.02
CA MET A 3 4.07 15.54 1.45
C MET A 3 3.42 14.19 1.19
N VAL A 4 3.69 13.66 -0.01
CA VAL A 4 3.21 12.38 -0.51
C VAL A 4 4.43 11.55 -0.90
N VAL A 5 4.40 10.25 -0.59
CA VAL A 5 5.50 9.33 -0.88
C VAL A 5 4.96 8.09 -1.58
N ASP A 6 5.70 7.62 -2.58
CA ASP A 6 5.51 6.29 -3.15
C ASP A 6 6.24 5.29 -2.27
N TYR A 7 5.48 4.37 -1.67
CA TYR A 7 6.00 3.37 -0.76
C TYR A 7 5.71 1.98 -1.31
N TYR A 8 6.75 1.14 -1.37
CA TYR A 8 6.70 -0.21 -1.92
C TYR A 8 6.90 -1.23 -0.79
N PRO A 9 5.90 -1.46 0.08
CA PRO A 9 6.00 -2.43 1.18
C PRO A 9 6.31 -3.85 0.70
N GLU A 10 6.00 -4.18 -0.56
CA GLU A 10 6.36 -5.44 -1.19
C GLU A 10 7.88 -5.68 -1.28
N HIS A 11 8.71 -4.64 -1.23
CA HIS A 11 10.17 -4.78 -1.27
C HIS A 11 10.81 -4.93 0.11
N TRP A 12 10.04 -4.73 1.18
CA TRP A 12 10.55 -4.70 2.55
C TRP A 12 9.97 -5.83 3.39
N GLU A 13 10.75 -6.28 4.37
CA GLU A 13 10.29 -7.22 5.38
C GLU A 13 9.16 -6.60 6.22
N ARG A 14 8.16 -7.41 6.59
CA ARG A 14 6.98 -6.93 7.34
C ARG A 14 7.33 -6.25 8.66
N SER A 15 8.44 -6.67 9.28
CA SER A 15 8.97 -6.10 10.52
C SER A 15 9.39 -4.63 10.40
N MET A 16 9.69 -4.16 9.18
CA MET A 16 10.11 -2.79 8.92
C MET A 16 8.93 -1.82 8.77
N TRP A 17 7.77 -2.31 8.32
CA TRP A 17 6.64 -1.45 7.95
C TRP A 17 6.15 -0.54 9.08
N GLU A 18 6.18 -1.03 10.32
CA GLU A 18 5.76 -0.25 11.48
C GLU A 18 6.74 0.89 11.79
N GLN A 19 8.05 0.65 11.60
CA GLN A 19 9.08 1.66 11.75
C GLN A 19 9.01 2.69 10.63
N ASP A 20 8.82 2.26 9.38
CA ASP A 20 8.70 3.13 8.22
C ASP A 20 7.47 4.05 8.35
N ALA A 21 6.32 3.52 8.78
CA ALA A 21 5.12 4.31 9.02
C ALA A 21 5.35 5.37 10.12
N ARG A 22 6.09 5.04 11.19
CA ARG A 22 6.48 5.99 12.24
C ARG A 22 7.38 7.11 11.70
N LEU A 23 8.40 6.76 10.91
CA LEU A 23 9.33 7.75 10.32
C LEU A 23 8.62 8.67 9.32
N MET A 24 7.72 8.13 8.50
CA MET A 24 6.89 8.92 7.56
C MET A 24 6.03 9.93 8.30
N ARG A 25 5.43 9.53 9.43
CA ARG A 25 4.69 10.46 10.29
C ARG A 25 5.60 11.55 10.84
N ASP A 26 6.74 11.20 11.41
CA ASP A 26 7.65 12.15 12.08
C ASP A 26 8.26 13.17 11.10
N THR A 27 8.38 12.77 9.83
CA THR A 27 8.82 13.65 8.73
C THR A 27 7.68 14.47 8.12
N GLY A 28 6.43 14.25 8.52
CA GLY A 28 5.26 15.01 8.05
C GLY A 28 4.66 14.52 6.73
N VAL A 29 4.95 13.27 6.32
CA VAL A 29 4.25 12.61 5.23
C VAL A 29 2.81 12.34 5.67
N LEU A 30 1.86 12.68 4.80
CA LEU A 30 0.43 12.54 5.09
C LEU A 30 -0.25 11.52 4.18
N LEU A 31 0.37 11.16 3.07
CA LEU A 31 -0.19 10.24 2.11
C LEU A 31 0.89 9.33 1.56
N ILE A 32 0.59 8.05 1.49
CA ILE A 32 1.43 7.07 0.82
C ILE A 32 0.65 6.39 -0.30
N ARG A 33 1.32 6.20 -1.43
CA ARG A 33 0.81 5.42 -2.55
C ARG A 33 1.55 4.09 -2.58
N VAL A 34 0.81 2.99 -2.67
CA VAL A 34 1.37 1.63 -2.70
C VAL A 34 0.82 0.83 -3.87
N ALA A 35 1.46 -0.30 -4.17
CA ALA A 35 0.99 -1.32 -5.11
C ALA A 35 1.00 -0.96 -6.60
N GLU A 36 1.67 0.14 -6.98
CA GLU A 36 1.75 0.59 -8.38
C GLU A 36 2.31 -0.49 -9.32
N PHE A 37 3.28 -1.29 -8.84
CA PHE A 37 3.91 -2.35 -9.61
C PHE A 37 3.68 -3.75 -9.02
N ALA A 38 2.75 -3.87 -8.07
CA ALA A 38 2.59 -5.11 -7.30
C ALA A 38 1.67 -6.14 -7.97
N TRP A 39 1.30 -5.98 -9.24
CA TRP A 39 0.35 -6.88 -9.93
C TRP A 39 0.80 -8.34 -9.86
N SER A 40 2.08 -8.64 -10.14
CA SER A 40 2.61 -10.00 -10.08
C SER A 40 2.53 -10.63 -8.68
N ARG A 41 2.44 -9.82 -7.63
CA ARG A 41 2.25 -10.28 -6.24
C ARG A 41 0.77 -10.34 -5.87
N LEU A 42 -0.07 -9.53 -6.49
CA LEU A 42 -1.51 -9.49 -6.29
C LEU A 42 -2.25 -10.55 -7.09
N GLU A 43 -1.77 -10.91 -8.27
CA GLU A 43 -2.26 -12.00 -9.11
C GLU A 43 -1.05 -12.80 -9.61
N PRO A 44 -0.46 -13.68 -8.77
CA PRO A 44 0.71 -14.46 -9.18
C PRO A 44 0.37 -15.49 -10.27
N GLU A 45 -0.88 -15.92 -10.35
CA GLU A 45 -1.45 -16.76 -11.40
C GLU A 45 -2.81 -16.17 -11.80
N GLU A 46 -3.16 -16.25 -13.09
CA GLU A 46 -4.43 -15.72 -13.62
C GLU A 46 -5.63 -16.23 -12.81
N GLY A 47 -6.44 -15.30 -12.28
CA GLY A 47 -7.59 -15.59 -11.44
C GLY A 47 -7.28 -15.94 -9.98
N ARG A 48 -6.00 -16.03 -9.58
CA ARG A 48 -5.58 -16.25 -8.19
C ARG A 48 -5.10 -14.96 -7.53
N TYR A 49 -5.98 -14.33 -6.76
CA TYR A 49 -5.67 -13.08 -6.08
C TYR A 49 -5.07 -13.27 -4.68
N ALA A 50 -4.00 -12.53 -4.38
CA ALA A 50 -3.28 -12.51 -3.11
C ALA A 50 -3.16 -11.08 -2.55
N SER A 51 -4.30 -10.44 -2.26
CA SER A 51 -4.37 -9.08 -1.69
C SER A 51 -4.18 -9.01 -0.17
N GLY A 52 -4.04 -10.15 0.51
CA GLY A 52 -3.93 -10.24 1.98
C GLY A 52 -2.87 -9.32 2.58
N TRP A 53 -1.72 -9.19 1.92
CA TRP A 53 -0.63 -8.34 2.41
C TRP A 53 -0.95 -6.83 2.34
N LEU A 54 -1.83 -6.37 1.43
CA LEU A 54 -2.24 -4.97 1.39
C LEU A 54 -3.06 -4.60 2.64
N PHE A 55 -3.92 -5.51 3.09
CA PHE A 55 -4.67 -5.33 4.33
C PHE A 55 -3.75 -5.29 5.54
N GLU A 56 -2.64 -6.05 5.53
CA GLU A 56 -1.65 -6.00 6.60
C GLU A 56 -0.88 -4.68 6.62
N VAL A 57 -0.56 -4.10 5.46
CA VAL A 57 0.03 -2.76 5.36
C VAL A 57 -0.93 -1.71 5.93
N GLU A 58 -2.22 -1.80 5.57
CA GLU A 58 -3.25 -0.92 6.12
C GLU A 58 -3.42 -1.09 7.64
N TYR A 59 -3.37 -2.33 8.13
CA TYR A 59 -3.46 -2.63 9.56
C TYR A 59 -2.25 -2.10 10.34
N THR A 60 -1.05 -2.25 9.78
CA THR A 60 0.18 -1.70 10.37
C THR A 60 0.08 -0.18 10.47
N ARG A 61 -0.45 0.47 9.42
CA ARG A 61 -0.77 1.90 9.46
C ARG A 61 -1.75 2.21 10.59
N TYR A 62 -2.86 1.46 10.72
CA TYR A 62 -3.86 1.66 11.78
C TYR A 62 -3.25 1.61 13.18
N GLN A 63 -2.38 0.62 13.45
CA GLN A 63 -1.62 0.50 14.70
C GLN A 63 -0.68 1.71 14.94
N SER A 64 -0.08 2.24 13.87
CA SER A 64 0.90 3.32 13.95
C SER A 64 0.34 4.76 14.03
N LEU A 65 -1.01 4.94 13.96
CA LEU A 65 -1.83 6.17 14.15
C LEU A 65 -2.54 6.73 12.90
N LEU A 66 -3.69 7.37 13.16
CA LEU A 66 -4.79 7.75 12.23
C LEU A 66 -4.49 8.81 11.14
N THR A 67 -3.31 9.45 11.13
CA THR A 67 -3.06 10.64 10.28
C THR A 67 -2.56 10.33 8.87
N LEU A 68 -1.89 9.19 8.65
CA LEU A 68 -1.42 8.80 7.31
C LEU A 68 -2.60 8.33 6.45
N LYS A 69 -2.76 8.82 5.23
CA LYS A 69 -3.74 8.29 4.25
C LYS A 69 -3.04 7.29 3.32
N LEU A 70 -3.62 6.10 3.16
CA LEU A 70 -3.14 5.10 2.21
C LEU A 70 -3.96 5.20 0.91
N ILE A 71 -3.28 5.34 -0.22
CA ILE A 71 -3.86 5.16 -1.55
C ILE A 71 -3.27 3.88 -2.14
N ILE A 72 -4.14 2.91 -2.44
CA ILE A 72 -3.75 1.73 -3.19
C ILE A 72 -3.92 2.08 -4.68
N ALA A 73 -2.81 2.17 -5.40
CA ALA A 73 -2.82 2.44 -6.83
C ALA A 73 -2.51 1.13 -7.56
N LEU A 74 -3.54 0.45 -8.05
CA LEU A 74 -3.38 -0.76 -8.85
C LEU A 74 -3.28 -0.38 -10.32
N PHE A 75 -2.12 -0.57 -10.93
CA PHE A 75 -1.99 -0.47 -12.38
C PHE A 75 -1.93 -1.87 -12.96
N THR A 76 -3.01 -2.27 -13.63
CA THR A 76 -2.98 -3.41 -14.54
C THR A 76 -2.16 -3.05 -15.77
N PRO A 77 -1.30 -3.95 -16.30
CA PRO A 77 -0.91 -3.85 -17.69
C PRO A 77 -2.13 -4.21 -18.54
N GLN A 78 -2.98 -3.21 -18.81
CA GLN A 78 -4.12 -3.22 -19.74
C GLN A 78 -5.29 -4.17 -19.38
N ASN A 79 -6.48 -3.59 -19.18
CA ASN A 79 -7.81 -4.23 -19.11
C ASN A 79 -8.24 -4.95 -17.82
N LEU A 80 -8.53 -4.23 -16.72
CA LEU A 80 -9.60 -4.72 -15.82
C LEU A 80 -10.34 -3.62 -15.06
N LYS A 81 -11.64 -3.87 -14.92
CA LYS A 81 -12.68 -3.06 -14.27
C LYS A 81 -12.15 -2.39 -13.01
N VAL A 82 -12.43 -1.11 -12.92
CA VAL A 82 -12.35 -0.35 -11.69
C VAL A 82 -13.34 -0.91 -10.67
N TRP A 83 -12.85 -1.25 -9.47
CA TRP A 83 -13.67 -1.69 -8.34
C TRP A 83 -13.79 -0.57 -7.30
N TRP A 84 -14.84 0.26 -7.43
CA TRP A 84 -15.32 1.14 -6.35
C TRP A 84 -16.83 1.00 -6.10
N GLU A 85 -17.45 -0.10 -6.57
CA GLU A 85 -18.82 -0.47 -6.24
C GLU A 85 -18.81 -1.77 -5.42
N CYS A 86 -18.65 -1.62 -4.10
CA CYS A 86 -19.18 -2.48 -3.04
C CYS A 86 -19.21 -1.64 -1.75
#